data_AF-G5DXB4-F1
#
_entry.id   AF-G5DXB4-F1
#
_cell.length_a   1.000
_cell.length_b   1.000
_cell.length_c   1.000
_cell.angle_alpha   90.00
_cell.angle_beta   90.00
_cell.angle_gamma   90.00
#
_symmetry.space_group_name_H-M   'P 1'
#
loop_
_entity.id
_entity.type
_entity.pdbx_description
1 polymer ?
#
loop_
_entity_poly.entity_id
_entity_poly.type
_entity_poly.pdbx_seq_one_letter_code
_entity_poly.pdbx_strand_id
1 'polypeptide(L)'
;RNYERELHEAKKLKASHENIELLKEKLVEEKGRRERIEGELVKLQENQLSLKMLEDELSTWKKIIEGIPGVSSADEIPLKFASLQKEVIECMTKLGEANTQLRQLEVALGTIELDKKNAESEVMLAKEKVESSKLEIKQLQSRLSSVAEERDQLKSVVNDLKNQTDKEPGNEAVNRTFIQGLELSLTQKDSHIKELENSLSEQKAANDRHYNELKMLNEKLNSESRRIKSLEREGDRLRSEIALLESKLGHGDFSAANTKVLRMVNALGADSEARQTIEALQSELQKANEKLKVVEELKKQSADAGQLVDSYISGKIVQLKEQIATLEKREERYKTVFADRISVFRRACCELFGYKIVMDDKQRPNGIPVTRFTLQSIYAQSDDEKLEFEYESGNTNI
;
A
#
# COMPACT_ATOMS: atom_id res chain seq x y z
N ARG A 1 3.43 -118.58 36.98
CA ARG A 1 4.74 -117.86 37.04
C ARG A 1 4.93 -116.76 35.96
N ASN A 2 4.19 -116.73 34.84
CA ASN A 2 4.23 -115.59 33.88
C ASN A 2 3.16 -114.51 34.19
N TYR A 3 1.94 -114.93 34.53
CA TYR A 3 0.82 -114.02 34.83
C TYR A 3 1.09 -112.98 35.94
N GLU A 4 1.78 -113.35 37.01
CA GLU A 4 2.11 -112.41 38.11
C GLU A 4 3.12 -111.34 37.69
N ARG A 5 4.04 -111.67 36.77
CA ARG A 5 5.00 -110.71 36.21
C ARG A 5 4.30 -109.74 35.27
N GLU A 6 3.41 -110.23 34.41
CA GLU A 6 2.59 -109.41 33.52
C GLU A 6 1.63 -108.49 34.30
N LEU A 7 1.01 -108.96 35.39
CA LEU A 7 0.17 -108.14 36.26
C LEU A 7 0.98 -107.03 36.96
N HIS A 8 2.19 -107.35 37.44
CA HIS A 8 3.07 -106.36 38.05
C HIS A 8 3.54 -105.32 37.01
N GLU A 9 3.86 -105.76 35.79
CA GLU A 9 4.25 -104.88 34.70
C GLU A 9 3.09 -103.96 34.27
N ALA A 10 1.87 -104.49 34.16
CA ALA A 10 0.67 -103.70 33.87
C ALA A 10 0.37 -102.66 34.97
N LYS A 11 0.54 -103.01 36.25
CA LYS A 11 0.41 -102.06 37.37
C LYS A 11 1.47 -100.97 37.31
N LYS A 12 2.71 -101.31 36.98
CA LYS A 12 3.81 -100.35 36.80
C LYS A 12 3.55 -99.42 35.61
N LEU A 13 3.07 -99.95 34.49
CA LEU A 13 2.68 -99.17 33.32
C LEU A 13 1.52 -98.23 33.62
N LYS A 14 0.50 -98.70 34.35
CA LYS A 14 -0.63 -97.87 34.78
C LYS A 14 -0.18 -96.71 35.68
N ALA A 15 0.62 -97.00 36.70
CA ALA A 15 1.17 -95.96 37.59
C ALA A 15 2.08 -94.98 36.82
N SER A 16 2.87 -95.47 35.86
CA SER A 16 3.67 -94.62 34.97
C SER A 16 2.80 -93.74 34.08
N HIS A 17 1.70 -94.26 33.54
CA HIS A 17 0.77 -93.51 32.70
C HIS A 17 0.05 -92.41 33.49
N GLU A 18 -0.46 -92.73 34.68
CA GLU A 18 -1.07 -91.75 35.59
C GLU A 18 -0.10 -90.63 35.96
N ASN A 19 1.17 -90.96 36.26
CA ASN A 19 2.20 -89.96 36.52
C ASN A 19 2.52 -89.11 35.28
N ILE A 20 2.53 -89.71 34.07
CA ILE A 20 2.71 -88.98 32.82
C ILE A 20 1.56 -88.00 32.57
N GLU A 21 0.31 -88.40 32.79
CA GLU A 21 -0.85 -87.51 32.63
C GLU A 21 -0.83 -86.35 33.64
N LEU A 22 -0.48 -86.61 34.91
CA LEU A 22 -0.31 -85.55 35.91
C LEU A 22 0.81 -84.57 35.53
N LEU A 23 1.92 -85.07 34.96
CA LEU A 23 3.01 -84.22 34.48
C LEU A 23 2.58 -83.37 33.27
N LYS A 24 1.75 -83.91 32.37
CA LYS A 24 1.20 -83.15 31.24
C LYS A 24 0.26 -82.04 31.72
N GLU A 25 -0.62 -82.31 32.68
CA GLU A 25 -1.52 -81.31 33.26
C GLU A 25 -0.73 -80.17 33.91
N LYS A 26 0.24 -80.48 34.78
CA LYS A 26 1.14 -79.48 35.38
C LYS A 26 1.91 -78.69 34.33
N LEU A 27 2.36 -79.33 33.25
CA LEU A 27 3.04 -78.64 32.16
C LEU A 27 2.11 -77.63 31.45
N VAL A 28 0.84 -77.96 31.26
CA VAL A 28 -0.15 -77.06 30.66
C VAL A 28 -0.46 -75.88 31.59
N GLU A 29 -0.64 -76.14 32.90
CA GLU A 29 -0.86 -75.08 33.89
C GLU A 29 0.32 -74.09 33.96
N GLU A 30 1.55 -74.61 34.00
CA GLU A 30 2.76 -73.78 34.03
C GLU A 30 2.97 -73.00 32.73
N LYS A 31 2.63 -73.58 31.56
CA LYS A 31 2.60 -72.85 30.29
C LYS A 31 1.60 -71.69 30.33
N GLY A 32 0.38 -71.93 30.83
CA GLY A 32 -0.63 -70.88 30.97
C GLY A 32 -0.23 -69.79 31.97
N ARG A 33 0.47 -70.14 33.06
CA ARG A 33 1.07 -69.15 33.99
C ARG A 33 2.15 -68.32 33.30
N ARG A 34 3.05 -68.98 32.56
CA ARG A 34 4.10 -68.32 31.80
C ARG A 34 3.54 -67.36 30.75
N GLU A 35 2.55 -67.76 29.96
CA GLU A 35 1.91 -66.90 28.95
C GLU A 35 1.26 -65.66 29.58
N ARG A 36 0.63 -65.79 30.76
CA ARG A 36 0.09 -64.63 31.49
C ARG A 36 1.19 -63.66 31.93
N ILE A 37 2.26 -64.18 32.51
CA ILE A 37 3.40 -63.36 32.94
C ILE A 37 4.10 -62.70 31.74
N GLU A 38 4.28 -63.42 30.63
CA GLU A 38 4.82 -62.86 29.38
C GLU A 38 3.91 -61.75 28.84
N GLY A 39 2.59 -61.92 28.91
CA GLY A 39 1.63 -60.87 28.55
C GLY A 39 1.68 -59.64 29.46
N GLU A 40 1.84 -59.83 30.78
CA GLU A 40 2.03 -58.73 31.73
C GLU A 40 3.37 -58.01 31.51
N LEU A 41 4.42 -58.75 31.14
CA LEU A 41 5.74 -58.18 30.83
C LEU A 41 5.69 -57.28 29.61
N VAL A 42 4.99 -57.69 28.54
CA VAL A 42 4.79 -56.85 27.35
C VAL A 42 4.03 -55.57 27.70
N LYS A 43 2.95 -55.65 28.50
CA LYS A 43 2.22 -54.46 28.96
C LYS A 43 3.09 -53.53 29.81
N LEU A 44 3.96 -54.09 30.65
CA LEU A 44 4.90 -53.30 31.44
C LEU A 44 5.89 -52.55 30.54
N GLN A 45 6.39 -53.19 29.48
CA GLN A 45 7.27 -52.56 28.50
C GLN A 45 6.57 -51.43 27.73
N GLU A 46 5.32 -51.64 27.32
CA GLU A 46 4.49 -50.61 26.68
C GLU A 46 4.27 -49.39 27.61
N ASN A 47 3.96 -49.64 28.88
CA ASN A 47 3.81 -48.58 29.88
C ASN A 47 5.13 -47.84 30.16
N GLN A 48 6.26 -48.55 30.13
CA GLN A 48 7.57 -47.93 30.32
C GLN A 48 7.91 -47.00 29.14
N LEU A 49 7.55 -47.40 27.91
CA LEU A 49 7.72 -46.56 26.73
C LEU A 49 6.83 -45.31 26.81
N SER A 50 5.56 -45.46 27.20
CA SER A 50 4.65 -44.32 27.33
C SER A 50 5.07 -43.34 28.44
N LEU A 51 5.58 -43.85 29.57
CA LEU A 51 6.15 -43.01 30.64
C LEU A 51 7.34 -42.20 30.13
N LYS A 52 8.25 -42.82 29.39
CA LYS A 52 9.42 -42.12 28.83
C LYS A 52 8.99 -41.01 27.86
N MET A 53 8.00 -41.27 27.01
CA MET A 53 7.44 -40.24 26.11
C MET A 53 6.87 -39.06 26.90
N LEU A 54 6.12 -39.32 27.98
CA LEU A 54 5.58 -38.26 28.83
C LEU A 54 6.66 -37.47 29.58
N GLU A 55 7.72 -38.12 30.03
CA GLU A 55 8.88 -37.44 30.65
C GLU A 55 9.60 -36.53 29.66
N ASP A 56 9.81 -37.01 28.43
CA ASP A 56 10.41 -36.23 27.35
C ASP A 56 9.54 -35.00 27.04
N GLU A 57 8.22 -35.16 26.89
CA GLU A 57 7.27 -34.06 26.69
C GLU A 57 7.31 -33.06 27.84
N LEU A 58 7.27 -33.52 29.09
CA LEU A 58 7.34 -32.65 30.28
C LEU A 58 8.65 -31.85 30.30
N SER A 59 9.77 -32.47 29.91
CA SER A 59 11.05 -31.78 29.78
C SER A 59 11.03 -30.67 28.70
N THR A 60 10.33 -30.90 27.58
CA THR A 60 10.18 -29.89 26.54
C THR A 60 9.35 -28.69 27.03
N TRP A 61 8.24 -28.93 27.72
CA TRP A 61 7.41 -27.87 28.29
C TRP A 61 8.14 -27.05 29.35
N LYS A 62 8.96 -27.69 30.21
CA LYS A 62 9.80 -26.98 31.18
C LYS A 62 10.79 -26.02 30.50
N LYS A 63 11.47 -26.46 29.44
CA LYS A 63 12.38 -25.60 28.67
C LYS A 63 11.66 -24.42 28.03
N ILE A 64 10.43 -24.61 27.56
CA ILE A 64 9.62 -23.51 27.01
C ILE A 64 9.30 -22.49 28.11
N ILE A 65 8.90 -22.94 29.29
CA ILE A 65 8.57 -22.06 30.44
C ILE A 65 9.81 -21.29 30.90
N GLU A 66 10.97 -21.95 31.00
CA GLU A 66 12.26 -21.30 31.35
C GLU A 66 12.65 -20.21 30.34
N GLY A 67 12.20 -20.33 29.08
CA GLY A 67 12.41 -19.33 28.05
C GLY A 67 11.55 -18.08 28.18
N ILE A 68 10.50 -18.08 29.02
CA ILE A 68 9.59 -16.94 29.19
C ILE A 68 10.05 -16.09 30.39
N PRO A 69 10.51 -14.84 30.17
CA PRO A 69 10.99 -14.00 31.27
C PRO A 69 9.89 -13.68 32.30
N GLY A 70 10.19 -13.94 33.57
CA GLY A 70 9.30 -13.63 34.69
C GLY A 70 8.14 -14.61 34.88
N VAL A 71 8.24 -15.81 34.29
CA VAL A 71 7.31 -16.92 34.50
C VAL A 71 8.09 -18.11 35.06
N SER A 72 7.72 -18.58 36.25
CA SER A 72 8.35 -19.74 36.90
C SER A 72 7.50 -21.00 36.81
N SER A 73 6.22 -20.87 36.46
CA SER A 73 5.25 -21.96 36.37
C SER A 73 4.28 -21.78 35.20
N ALA A 74 3.69 -22.87 34.73
CA ALA A 74 2.71 -22.82 33.62
C ALA A 74 1.48 -21.96 33.97
N ASP A 75 1.09 -21.93 35.25
CA ASP A 75 -0.07 -21.18 35.74
C ASP A 75 0.13 -19.65 35.72
N GLU A 76 1.39 -19.19 35.67
CA GLU A 76 1.73 -17.77 35.58
C GLU A 76 1.67 -17.23 34.14
N ILE A 77 1.67 -18.10 33.13
CA ILE A 77 1.63 -17.69 31.71
C ILE A 77 0.36 -16.88 31.39
N PRO A 78 -0.86 -17.33 31.76
CA PRO A 78 -2.08 -16.55 31.50
C PRO A 78 -2.07 -15.19 32.21
N LEU A 79 -1.53 -15.11 33.43
CA LEU A 79 -1.44 -13.87 34.19
C LEU A 79 -0.48 -12.88 33.54
N LYS A 80 0.71 -13.35 33.11
CA LYS A 80 1.69 -12.53 32.40
C LYS A 80 1.11 -12.05 31.07
N PHE A 81 0.45 -12.92 30.31
CA PHE A 81 -0.20 -12.56 29.07
C PHE A 81 -1.29 -11.50 29.27
N ALA A 82 -2.16 -11.65 30.27
CA ALA A 82 -3.18 -10.65 30.60
C ALA A 82 -2.55 -9.30 31.00
N SER A 83 -1.45 -9.31 31.76
CA SER A 83 -0.74 -8.08 32.13
C SER A 83 -0.15 -7.36 30.91
N LEU A 84 0.46 -8.11 29.97
CA LEU A 84 1.01 -7.57 28.73
C LEU A 84 -0.11 -7.05 27.82
N GLN A 85 -1.23 -7.75 27.73
CA GLN A 85 -2.40 -7.27 26.98
C GLN A 85 -2.92 -5.94 27.55
N LYS A 86 -2.99 -5.82 28.88
CA LYS A 86 -3.40 -4.57 29.53
C LYS A 86 -2.42 -3.44 29.24
N GLU A 87 -1.12 -3.70 29.32
CA GLU A 87 -0.06 -2.73 29.00
C GLU A 87 -0.15 -2.28 27.53
N VAL A 88 -0.34 -3.21 26.59
CA VAL A 88 -0.52 -2.91 25.17
C VAL A 88 -1.74 -2.03 24.95
N ILE A 89 -2.88 -2.33 25.58
CA ILE A 89 -4.09 -1.51 25.48
C ILE A 89 -3.83 -0.10 26.03
N GLU A 90 -3.18 0.02 27.18
CA GLU A 90 -2.87 1.33 27.79
C GLU A 90 -1.89 2.15 26.93
N CYS A 91 -0.88 1.51 26.34
CA CYS A 91 0.02 2.16 25.38
C CYS A 91 -0.72 2.61 24.13
N MET A 92 -1.62 1.78 23.60
CA MET A 92 -2.44 2.12 22.43
C MET A 92 -3.38 3.31 22.72
N THR A 93 -4.01 3.37 23.90
CA THR A 93 -4.86 4.51 24.26
C THR A 93 -4.04 5.80 24.38
N LYS A 94 -2.89 5.76 25.06
CA LYS A 94 -1.99 6.93 25.18
C LYS A 94 -1.46 7.39 23.81
N LEU A 95 -1.12 6.45 22.92
CA LEU A 95 -0.71 6.77 21.55
C LEU A 95 -1.86 7.42 20.76
N GLY A 96 -3.09 6.94 20.94
CA GLY A 96 -4.28 7.54 20.35
C GLY A 96 -4.49 8.99 20.81
N GLU A 97 -4.39 9.25 22.11
CA GLU A 97 -4.49 10.59 22.70
C GLU A 97 -3.38 11.53 22.22
N ALA A 98 -2.13 11.05 22.18
CA ALA A 98 -1.01 11.84 21.65
C ALA A 98 -1.21 12.19 20.17
N ASN A 99 -1.70 11.24 19.36
CA ASN A 99 -1.99 11.48 17.94
C ASN A 99 -3.12 12.48 17.72
N THR A 100 -4.17 12.47 18.56
CA THR A 100 -5.25 13.47 18.45
C THR A 100 -4.75 14.86 18.84
N GLN A 101 -3.93 14.96 19.89
CA GLN A 101 -3.27 16.23 20.27
C GLN A 101 -2.35 16.75 19.17
N LEU A 102 -1.56 15.87 18.53
CA LEU A 102 -0.67 16.24 17.43
C LEU A 102 -1.47 16.77 16.23
N ARG A 103 -2.54 16.09 15.83
CA ARG A 103 -3.43 16.57 14.75
C ARG A 103 -4.08 17.92 15.06
N GLN A 104 -4.48 18.14 16.33
CA GLN A 104 -5.02 19.43 16.74
C GLN A 104 -3.98 20.55 16.62
N LEU A 105 -2.74 20.29 17.01
CA LEU A 105 -1.63 21.23 16.85
C LEU A 105 -1.29 21.51 15.39
N GLU A 106 -1.30 20.49 14.52
CA GLU A 106 -1.09 20.66 13.08
C GLU A 106 -2.16 21.54 12.44
N VAL A 107 -3.43 21.33 12.79
CA VAL A 107 -4.53 22.19 12.32
C VAL A 107 -4.37 23.61 12.82
N ALA A 108 -4.05 23.80 14.11
CA ALA A 108 -3.82 25.13 14.68
C ALA A 108 -2.64 25.84 14.00
N LEU A 109 -1.54 25.12 13.73
CA LEU A 109 -0.40 25.66 12.99
C LEU A 109 -0.80 26.07 11.57
N GLY A 110 -1.55 25.23 10.85
CA GLY A 110 -2.06 25.56 9.53
C GLY A 110 -2.96 26.80 9.52
N THR A 111 -3.80 26.99 10.54
CA THR A 111 -4.61 28.21 10.67
C THR A 111 -3.75 29.45 10.93
N ILE A 112 -2.75 29.36 11.81
CA ILE A 112 -1.82 30.47 12.10
C ILE A 112 -1.01 30.85 10.86
N GLU A 113 -0.55 29.87 10.08
CA GLU A 113 0.17 30.12 8.82
C GLU A 113 -0.69 30.82 7.78
N LEU A 114 -1.97 30.45 7.67
CA LEU A 114 -2.91 31.11 6.77
C LEU A 114 -3.17 32.56 7.22
N ASP A 115 -3.43 32.77 8.52
CA ASP A 115 -3.65 34.10 9.08
C ASP A 115 -2.42 35.00 8.90
N LYS A 116 -1.21 34.45 9.08
CA LYS A 116 0.04 35.16 8.80
C LYS A 116 0.13 35.60 7.33
N LYS A 117 -0.16 34.71 6.37
CA LYS A 117 -0.15 35.05 4.94
C LYS A 117 -1.18 36.14 4.60
N ASN A 118 -2.37 36.06 5.20
CA ASN A 118 -3.40 37.08 5.02
C ASN A 118 -2.92 38.43 5.56
N ALA A 119 -2.39 38.49 6.78
CA ALA A 119 -1.84 39.71 7.36
C ALA A 119 -0.66 40.28 6.53
N GLU A 120 0.23 39.43 6.02
CA GLU A 120 1.32 39.86 5.12
C GLU A 120 0.80 40.48 3.83
N SER A 121 -0.27 39.91 3.25
CA SER A 121 -0.92 40.46 2.04
C SER A 121 -1.59 41.81 2.32
N GLU A 122 -2.27 41.96 3.46
CA GLU A 122 -2.88 43.22 3.88
C GLU A 122 -1.82 44.31 4.11
N VAL A 123 -0.70 43.96 4.73
CA VAL A 123 0.43 44.88 4.92
C VAL A 123 1.04 45.31 3.59
N MET A 124 1.17 44.39 2.62
CA MET A 124 1.65 44.74 1.27
C MET A 124 0.69 45.73 0.59
N LEU A 125 -0.61 45.44 0.58
CA LEU A 125 -1.63 46.32 0.01
C LEU A 125 -1.67 47.70 0.70
N ALA A 126 -1.52 47.74 2.02
CA ALA A 126 -1.45 49.00 2.76
C ALA A 126 -0.21 49.81 2.37
N LYS A 127 0.96 49.18 2.19
CA LYS A 127 2.18 49.84 1.72
C LYS A 127 2.02 50.42 0.32
N GLU A 128 1.41 49.67 -0.60
CA GLU A 128 1.13 50.16 -1.96
C GLU A 128 0.23 51.40 -1.95
N LYS A 129 -0.84 51.39 -1.15
CA LYS A 129 -1.72 52.55 -0.97
C LYS A 129 -1.00 53.76 -0.38
N VAL A 130 -0.10 53.55 0.59
CA VAL A 130 0.70 54.63 1.17
C VAL A 130 1.61 55.25 0.12
N GLU A 131 2.30 54.45 -0.69
CA GLU A 131 3.18 54.98 -1.75
C GLU A 131 2.38 55.66 -2.88
N SER A 132 1.21 55.15 -3.26
CA SER A 132 0.34 55.83 -4.25
C SER A 132 -0.14 57.19 -3.74
N SER A 133 -0.64 57.27 -2.49
CA SER A 133 -1.07 58.53 -1.89
C SER A 133 0.10 59.52 -1.72
N LYS A 134 1.31 59.03 -1.44
CA LYS A 134 2.51 59.87 -1.36
C LYS A 134 2.89 60.47 -2.72
N LEU A 135 2.72 59.72 -3.81
CA LEU A 135 2.91 60.25 -5.17
C LEU A 135 1.86 61.30 -5.51
N GLU A 136 0.59 61.06 -5.16
CA GLU A 136 -0.49 62.04 -5.34
C GLU A 136 -0.23 63.34 -4.56
N ILE A 137 0.19 63.24 -3.30
CA ILE A 137 0.56 64.41 -2.48
C ILE A 137 1.68 65.21 -3.16
N LYS A 138 2.72 64.55 -3.70
CA LYS A 138 3.81 65.24 -4.43
C LYS A 138 3.30 65.95 -5.68
N GLN A 139 2.41 65.32 -6.45
CA GLN A 139 1.80 65.94 -7.63
C GLN A 139 0.94 67.15 -7.25
N LEU A 140 0.12 67.04 -6.20
CA LEU A 140 -0.70 68.14 -5.69
C LEU A 140 0.16 69.30 -5.17
N GLN A 141 1.26 69.01 -4.48
CA GLN A 141 2.23 70.02 -4.03
C GLN A 141 2.83 70.80 -5.22
N SER A 142 3.26 70.10 -6.28
CA SER A 142 3.80 70.74 -7.49
C SER A 142 2.76 71.62 -8.19
N ARG A 143 1.50 71.15 -8.32
CA ARG A 143 0.41 71.96 -8.88
C ARG A 143 0.12 73.20 -8.03
N LEU A 144 0.14 73.06 -6.70
CA LEU A 144 -0.07 74.19 -5.78
C LEU A 144 1.03 75.24 -5.93
N SER A 145 2.30 74.84 -6.07
CA SER A 145 3.41 75.75 -6.34
C SER A 145 3.22 76.52 -7.65
N SER A 146 2.86 75.84 -8.74
CA SER A 146 2.57 76.49 -10.04
C SER A 146 1.43 77.51 -9.93
N VAL A 147 0.33 77.15 -9.27
CA VAL A 147 -0.82 78.07 -9.06
C VAL A 147 -0.43 79.26 -8.18
N ALA A 148 0.44 79.06 -7.18
CA ALA A 148 0.94 80.14 -6.35
C ALA A 148 1.81 81.13 -7.16
N GLU A 149 2.67 80.62 -8.03
CA GLU A 149 3.47 81.43 -8.96
C GLU A 149 2.57 82.22 -9.93
N GLU A 150 1.57 81.58 -10.54
CA GLU A 150 0.59 82.26 -11.40
C GLU A 150 -0.17 83.36 -10.66
N ARG A 151 -0.63 83.09 -9.42
CA ARG A 151 -1.28 84.09 -8.57
C ARG A 151 -0.37 85.29 -8.33
N ASP A 152 0.90 85.05 -8.04
CA ASP A 152 1.85 86.12 -7.73
C ASP A 152 2.19 86.96 -8.97
N GLN A 153 2.29 86.33 -10.15
CA GLN A 153 2.39 87.03 -11.44
C GLN A 153 1.13 87.86 -11.75
N LEU A 154 -0.06 87.30 -11.57
CA LEU A 154 -1.30 88.06 -11.77
C LEU A 154 -1.40 89.24 -10.80
N LYS A 155 -0.95 89.06 -9.55
CA LYS A 155 -0.92 90.12 -8.54
C LYS A 155 0.05 91.24 -8.92
N SER A 156 1.21 90.92 -9.52
CA SER A 156 2.12 91.95 -10.04
C SER A 156 1.49 92.68 -11.23
N VAL A 157 0.89 91.96 -12.18
CA VAL A 157 0.19 92.56 -13.33
C VAL A 157 -0.96 93.48 -12.89
N VAL A 158 -1.75 93.08 -11.89
CA VAL A 158 -2.82 93.93 -11.33
C VAL A 158 -2.25 95.20 -10.69
N ASN A 159 -1.13 95.10 -9.98
CA ASN A 159 -0.46 96.29 -9.44
C ASN A 159 0.06 97.20 -10.56
N ASP A 160 0.64 96.63 -11.61
CA ASP A 160 1.13 97.38 -12.77
C ASP A 160 -0.01 98.05 -13.54
N LEU A 161 -1.13 97.36 -13.74
CA LEU A 161 -2.35 97.93 -14.34
C LEU A 161 -2.95 99.03 -13.48
N LYS A 162 -2.97 98.86 -12.16
CA LYS A 162 -3.43 99.89 -11.22
C LYS A 162 -2.55 101.15 -11.30
N ASN A 163 -1.25 100.98 -11.54
CA ASN A 163 -0.32 102.08 -11.81
C ASN A 163 -0.48 102.69 -13.22
N GLN A 164 -1.02 101.94 -14.18
CA GLN A 164 -1.28 102.40 -15.56
C GLN A 164 -2.66 103.06 -15.71
N THR A 165 -3.66 102.75 -14.87
CA THR A 165 -4.96 103.44 -14.86
C THR A 165 -4.88 104.94 -14.52
N ASP A 166 -3.72 105.44 -14.08
CA ASP A 166 -3.42 106.86 -13.93
C ASP A 166 -2.93 107.55 -15.23
N LYS A 167 -2.80 106.83 -16.36
CA LYS A 167 -2.42 107.44 -17.64
C LYS A 167 -3.22 106.90 -18.84
N GLU A 168 -3.61 107.88 -19.64
CA GLU A 168 -4.57 107.95 -20.75
C GLU A 168 -4.36 106.91 -21.88
N PRO A 169 -5.44 106.51 -22.60
CA PRO A 169 -5.40 105.37 -23.52
C PRO A 169 -5.00 105.80 -24.93
N GLY A 170 -4.18 104.97 -25.57
CA GLY A 170 -3.96 105.05 -27.01
C GLY A 170 -2.67 104.37 -27.42
N ASN A 171 -2.74 103.11 -27.85
CA ASN A 171 -1.62 102.53 -28.61
C ASN A 171 -2.03 101.33 -29.45
N GLU A 172 -2.22 101.55 -30.75
CA GLU A 172 -2.50 100.52 -31.76
C GLU A 172 -1.32 99.54 -31.95
N ALA A 173 -0.10 99.92 -31.57
CA ALA A 173 1.05 99.03 -31.55
C ALA A 173 0.92 97.93 -30.48
N VAL A 174 0.29 98.23 -29.34
CA VAL A 174 0.03 97.28 -28.24
C VAL A 174 -1.02 96.24 -28.68
N ASN A 175 -2.03 96.66 -29.44
CA ASN A 175 -3.04 95.76 -30.00
C ASN A 175 -2.43 94.72 -30.94
N ARG A 176 -1.39 95.07 -31.72
CA ARG A 176 -0.74 94.14 -32.65
C ARG A 176 0.10 93.08 -31.94
N THR A 177 0.86 93.47 -30.90
CA THR A 177 1.59 92.53 -30.05
C THR A 177 0.64 91.62 -29.25
N PHE A 178 -0.49 92.18 -28.82
CA PHE A 178 -1.55 91.43 -28.13
C PHE A 178 -2.19 90.37 -29.04
N ILE A 179 -2.49 90.72 -30.29
CA ILE A 179 -3.01 89.75 -31.28
C ILE A 179 -1.99 88.63 -31.52
N GLN A 180 -0.70 88.95 -31.67
CA GLN A 180 0.34 87.95 -31.89
C GLN A 180 0.55 87.03 -30.65
N GLY A 181 0.38 87.57 -29.44
CA GLY A 181 0.37 86.79 -28.20
C GLY A 181 -0.84 85.86 -28.08
N LEU A 182 -2.02 86.31 -28.55
CA LEU A 182 -3.22 85.48 -28.64
C LEU A 182 -3.06 84.36 -29.67
N GLU A 183 -2.46 84.64 -30.83
CA GLU A 183 -2.15 83.63 -31.85
C GLU A 183 -1.19 82.56 -31.32
N LEU A 184 -0.11 82.94 -30.64
CA LEU A 184 0.80 81.99 -29.99
C LEU A 184 0.09 81.16 -28.91
N SER A 185 -0.73 81.79 -28.06
CA SER A 185 -1.53 81.09 -27.05
C SER A 185 -2.52 80.10 -27.68
N LEU A 186 -3.12 80.46 -28.82
CA LEU A 186 -4.02 79.59 -29.57
C LEU A 186 -3.26 78.37 -30.10
N THR A 187 -2.09 78.56 -30.72
CA THR A 187 -1.29 77.43 -31.23
C THR A 187 -0.82 76.49 -30.12
N GLN A 188 -0.49 77.01 -28.94
CA GLN A 188 -0.13 76.20 -27.76
C GLN A 188 -1.33 75.40 -27.23
N LYS A 189 -2.53 75.98 -27.23
CA LYS A 189 -3.75 75.27 -26.86
C LYS A 189 -4.08 74.18 -27.88
N ASP A 190 -3.92 74.45 -29.17
CA ASP A 190 -4.15 73.46 -30.22
C ASP A 190 -3.17 72.28 -30.15
N SER A 191 -1.89 72.53 -29.81
CA SER A 191 -0.93 71.44 -29.57
C SER A 191 -1.31 70.63 -28.34
N HIS A 192 -1.75 71.29 -27.26
CA HIS A 192 -2.16 70.60 -26.05
C HIS A 192 -3.45 69.76 -26.24
N ILE A 193 -4.41 70.26 -27.03
CA ILE A 193 -5.61 69.51 -27.40
C ILE A 193 -5.23 68.24 -28.15
N LYS A 194 -4.29 68.32 -29.12
CA LYS A 194 -3.81 67.12 -29.84
C LYS A 194 -3.15 66.09 -28.93
N GLU A 195 -2.36 66.53 -27.95
CA GLU A 195 -1.74 65.63 -26.97
C GLU A 195 -2.79 64.91 -26.11
N LEU A 196 -3.82 65.64 -25.68
CA LEU A 196 -4.94 65.07 -24.92
C LEU A 196 -5.76 64.10 -25.78
N GLU A 197 -6.01 64.41 -27.05
CA GLU A 197 -6.70 63.52 -27.99
C GLU A 197 -5.91 62.22 -28.23
N ASN A 198 -4.59 62.31 -28.40
CA ASN A 198 -3.71 61.14 -28.54
C ASN A 198 -3.72 60.28 -27.27
N SER A 199 -3.56 60.90 -26.10
CA SER A 199 -3.60 60.20 -24.80
C SER A 199 -4.95 59.50 -24.58
N LEU A 200 -6.05 60.16 -24.96
CA LEU A 200 -7.40 59.58 -24.88
C LEU A 200 -7.56 58.38 -25.84
N SER A 201 -7.01 58.46 -27.04
CA SER A 201 -7.01 57.37 -28.03
C SER A 201 -6.23 56.15 -27.51
N GLU A 202 -5.03 56.38 -26.97
CA GLU A 202 -4.21 55.32 -26.36
C GLU A 202 -4.91 54.67 -25.16
N GLN A 203 -5.52 55.49 -24.30
CA GLN A 203 -6.27 55.00 -23.15
C GLN A 203 -7.49 54.17 -23.55
N LYS A 204 -8.21 54.56 -24.62
CA LYS A 204 -9.29 53.75 -25.19
C LYS A 204 -8.79 52.40 -25.67
N ALA A 205 -7.70 52.38 -26.44
CA ALA A 205 -7.11 51.13 -26.93
C ALA A 205 -6.63 50.20 -25.80
N ALA A 206 -6.05 50.76 -24.73
CA ALA A 206 -5.68 49.99 -23.54
C ALA A 206 -6.91 49.42 -22.83
N ASN A 207 -7.97 50.22 -22.66
CA ASN A 207 -9.21 49.79 -22.04
C ASN A 207 -9.90 48.68 -22.84
N ASP A 208 -9.89 48.75 -24.17
CA ASP A 208 -10.43 47.70 -25.03
C ASP A 208 -9.65 46.38 -24.88
N ARG A 209 -8.31 46.45 -24.74
CA ARG A 209 -7.48 45.26 -24.46
C ARG A 209 -7.84 44.64 -23.11
N HIS A 210 -7.93 45.45 -22.06
CA HIS A 210 -8.30 44.98 -20.72
C HIS A 210 -9.72 44.39 -20.70
N TYR A 211 -10.66 45.00 -21.41
CA TYR A 211 -12.02 44.48 -21.53
C TYR A 211 -12.04 43.09 -22.20
N ASN A 212 -11.28 42.91 -23.28
CA ASN A 212 -11.16 41.61 -23.95
C ASN A 212 -10.48 40.56 -23.06
N GLU A 213 -9.45 40.94 -22.31
CA GLU A 213 -8.79 40.04 -21.36
C GLU A 213 -9.73 39.61 -20.22
N LEU A 214 -10.47 40.55 -19.63
CA LEU A 214 -11.48 40.27 -18.63
C LEU A 214 -12.57 39.33 -19.17
N LYS A 215 -13.01 39.53 -20.41
CA LYS A 215 -13.98 38.64 -21.06
C LYS A 215 -13.42 37.22 -21.18
N MET A 216 -12.17 37.06 -21.63
CA MET A 216 -11.52 35.75 -21.74
C MET A 216 -11.34 35.07 -20.38
N LEU A 217 -10.94 35.81 -19.35
CA LEU A 217 -10.82 35.30 -17.99
C LEU A 217 -12.17 34.87 -17.41
N ASN A 218 -13.23 35.65 -17.66
CA ASN A 218 -14.58 35.31 -17.23
C ASN A 218 -15.10 34.04 -17.94
N GLU A 219 -14.81 33.86 -19.23
CA GLU A 219 -15.14 32.63 -19.96
C GLU A 219 -14.41 31.41 -19.38
N LYS A 220 -13.11 31.54 -19.06
CA LYS A 220 -12.33 30.51 -18.36
C LYS A 220 -12.91 30.19 -16.99
N LEU A 221 -13.21 31.20 -16.19
CA LEU A 221 -13.83 31.04 -14.86
C LEU A 221 -15.16 30.28 -14.95
N ASN A 222 -15.99 30.59 -15.95
CA ASN A 222 -17.24 29.89 -16.21
C ASN A 222 -17.04 28.44 -16.67
N SER A 223 -15.96 28.14 -17.38
CA SER A 223 -15.62 26.76 -17.76
C SER A 223 -15.16 25.93 -16.55
N GLU A 224 -14.31 26.51 -15.69
CA GLU A 224 -13.85 25.86 -14.46
C GLU A 224 -14.99 25.68 -13.45
N SER A 225 -15.88 26.66 -13.30
CA SER A 225 -17.07 26.52 -12.46
C SER A 225 -17.98 25.36 -12.91
N ARG A 226 -18.11 25.15 -14.23
CA ARG A 226 -18.84 23.98 -14.78
C ARG A 226 -18.11 22.67 -14.50
N ARG A 227 -16.78 22.64 -14.61
CA ARG A 227 -15.95 21.47 -14.30
C ARG A 227 -16.05 21.09 -12.82
N ILE A 228 -15.97 22.06 -11.91
CA ILE A 228 -16.15 21.85 -10.46
C ILE A 228 -17.52 21.21 -10.17
N LYS A 229 -18.61 21.78 -10.71
CA LYS A 229 -19.95 21.20 -10.54
C LYS A 229 -20.08 19.77 -11.09
N SER A 230 -19.32 19.43 -12.14
CA SER A 230 -19.30 18.06 -12.67
C SER A 230 -18.60 17.10 -11.69
N LEU A 231 -17.44 17.51 -11.17
CA LEU A 231 -16.66 16.73 -10.22
C LEU A 231 -17.40 16.57 -8.87
N GLU A 232 -18.13 17.58 -8.42
CA GLU A 232 -18.97 17.50 -7.21
C GLU A 232 -20.05 16.43 -7.35
N ARG A 233 -20.75 16.40 -8.51
CA ARG A 233 -21.76 15.36 -8.80
C ARG A 233 -21.16 13.96 -8.88
N GLU A 234 -19.96 13.83 -9.44
CA GLU A 234 -19.23 12.56 -9.47
C GLU A 234 -18.81 12.13 -8.07
N GLY A 235 -18.36 13.07 -7.23
CA GLY A 235 -18.08 12.84 -5.81
C GLY A 235 -19.31 12.36 -5.04
N ASP A 236 -20.48 12.98 -5.26
CA ASP A 236 -21.76 12.53 -4.67
C ASP A 236 -22.15 11.13 -5.13
N ARG A 237 -21.97 10.83 -6.42
CA ARG A 237 -22.22 9.51 -6.99
C ARG A 237 -21.32 8.45 -6.36
N LEU A 238 -20.02 8.72 -6.23
CA LEU A 238 -19.05 7.82 -5.62
C LEU A 238 -19.33 7.62 -4.13
N ARG A 239 -19.67 8.69 -3.38
CA ARG A 239 -20.10 8.57 -1.98
C ARG A 239 -21.33 7.68 -1.83
N SER A 240 -22.30 7.81 -2.74
CA SER A 240 -23.50 6.96 -2.74
C SER A 240 -23.18 5.50 -3.07
N GLU A 241 -22.25 5.25 -3.99
CA GLU A 241 -21.77 3.92 -4.33
C GLU A 241 -21.00 3.27 -3.17
N ILE A 242 -20.14 4.03 -2.50
CA ILE A 242 -19.44 3.59 -1.28
C ILE A 242 -20.45 3.23 -0.20
N ALA A 243 -21.43 4.09 0.10
CA ALA A 243 -22.45 3.81 1.10
C ALA A 243 -23.27 2.53 0.77
N LEU A 244 -23.58 2.32 -0.51
CA LEU A 244 -24.24 1.10 -0.97
C LEU A 244 -23.37 -0.14 -0.79
N LEU A 245 -22.08 -0.05 -1.14
CA LEU A 245 -21.12 -1.15 -0.97
C LEU A 245 -20.88 -1.46 0.51
N GLU A 246 -20.74 -0.44 1.35
CA GLU A 246 -20.60 -0.56 2.81
C GLU A 246 -21.85 -1.21 3.43
N SER A 247 -23.05 -0.82 3.00
CA SER A 247 -24.29 -1.46 3.43
C SER A 247 -24.35 -2.95 3.04
N LYS A 248 -23.96 -3.30 1.81
CA LYS A 248 -23.87 -4.70 1.36
C LYS A 248 -22.83 -5.50 2.15
N LEU A 249 -21.69 -4.90 2.48
CA LEU A 249 -20.66 -5.50 3.32
C LEU A 249 -21.14 -5.68 4.78
N GLY A 250 -21.86 -4.70 5.33
CA GLY A 250 -22.38 -4.70 6.70
C GLY A 250 -23.54 -5.69 6.93
N HIS A 251 -24.29 -6.06 5.89
CA HIS A 251 -25.41 -7.01 5.98
C HIS A 251 -25.04 -8.46 5.63
N GLY A 252 -23.79 -8.74 5.25
CA GLY A 252 -23.36 -10.12 4.95
C GLY A 252 -23.84 -10.65 3.59
N ASP A 253 -24.35 -9.79 2.70
CA ASP A 253 -24.65 -10.08 1.29
C ASP A 253 -23.35 -10.21 0.45
N PHE A 254 -22.39 -10.96 0.99
CA PHE A 254 -21.15 -11.27 0.32
C PHE A 254 -21.37 -12.41 -0.67
N SER A 255 -21.40 -12.07 -1.96
CA SER A 255 -21.28 -13.06 -3.03
C SER A 255 -19.83 -13.09 -3.51
N ALA A 256 -19.14 -14.22 -3.29
CA ALA A 256 -17.77 -14.45 -3.76
C ALA A 256 -17.61 -14.29 -5.28
N ALA A 257 -18.71 -14.36 -6.03
CA ALA A 257 -18.74 -14.18 -7.48
C ALA A 257 -18.70 -12.69 -7.91
N ASN A 258 -19.19 -11.75 -7.07
CA ASN A 258 -19.35 -10.35 -7.45
C ASN A 258 -18.36 -9.39 -6.76
N THR A 259 -17.72 -9.80 -5.68
CA THR A 259 -16.85 -8.91 -4.90
C THR A 259 -15.50 -9.58 -4.61
N LYS A 260 -14.45 -9.20 -5.35
CA LYS A 260 -13.07 -9.58 -5.00
C LYS A 260 -12.56 -8.66 -3.89
N VAL A 261 -12.93 -8.97 -2.65
CA VAL A 261 -12.34 -8.32 -1.48
C VAL A 261 -11.02 -9.04 -1.17
N LEU A 262 -9.90 -8.32 -1.27
CA LEU A 262 -8.61 -8.74 -0.73
C LEU A 262 -8.73 -8.79 0.79
N ARG A 263 -9.21 -9.92 1.29
CA ARG A 263 -9.26 -10.22 2.70
C ARG A 263 -7.85 -10.62 3.11
N MET A 264 -7.10 -9.71 3.76
CA MET A 264 -6.02 -10.09 4.66
C MET A 264 -6.67 -10.77 5.88
N VAL A 265 -7.12 -12.00 5.69
CA VAL A 265 -7.61 -12.85 6.77
C VAL A 265 -6.35 -13.29 7.51
N ASN A 266 -6.18 -12.79 8.73
CA ASN A 266 -5.35 -13.43 9.74
C ASN A 266 -5.65 -14.93 9.70
N ALA A 267 -4.60 -15.74 9.62
CA ALA A 267 -4.54 -17.18 9.35
C ALA A 267 -5.38 -18.08 10.28
N LEU A 268 -6.70 -17.85 10.39
CA LEU A 268 -7.65 -18.64 11.17
C LEU A 268 -8.66 -19.35 10.25
N GLY A 269 -9.05 -18.72 9.13
CA GLY A 269 -9.91 -19.36 8.12
C GLY A 269 -9.17 -20.41 7.29
N ALA A 270 -7.94 -20.08 6.87
CA ALA A 270 -7.05 -21.02 6.19
C ALA A 270 -6.73 -22.24 7.05
N ASP A 271 -6.68 -22.08 8.38
CA ASP A 271 -6.46 -23.18 9.33
C ASP A 271 -7.69 -24.09 9.43
N SER A 272 -8.91 -23.55 9.29
CA SER A 272 -10.14 -24.35 9.26
C SER A 272 -10.32 -25.13 7.96
N GLU A 273 -10.01 -24.52 6.82
CA GLU A 273 -10.06 -25.18 5.51
C GLU A 273 -8.92 -26.19 5.39
N ALA A 274 -7.71 -25.85 5.82
CA ALA A 274 -6.59 -26.78 5.90
C ALA A 274 -6.91 -27.95 6.85
N ARG A 275 -7.53 -27.70 8.01
CA ARG A 275 -7.94 -28.75 8.95
C ARG A 275 -9.01 -29.67 8.38
N GLN A 276 -10.03 -29.14 7.70
CA GLN A 276 -11.02 -29.96 6.99
C GLN A 276 -10.39 -30.77 5.86
N THR A 277 -9.43 -30.19 5.14
CA THR A 277 -8.70 -30.88 4.07
C THR A 277 -7.82 -31.98 4.66
N ILE A 278 -7.15 -31.74 5.79
CA ILE A 278 -6.35 -32.73 6.51
C ILE A 278 -7.23 -33.85 7.06
N GLU A 279 -8.39 -33.56 7.65
CA GLU A 279 -9.34 -34.57 8.12
C GLU A 279 -9.90 -35.42 6.97
N ALA A 280 -10.24 -34.79 5.84
CA ALA A 280 -10.69 -35.49 4.64
C ALA A 280 -9.58 -36.42 4.10
N LEU A 281 -8.34 -35.92 4.00
CA LEU A 281 -7.18 -36.71 3.58
C LEU A 281 -6.86 -37.83 4.57
N GLN A 282 -7.01 -37.61 5.88
CA GLN A 282 -6.83 -38.65 6.91
C GLN A 282 -7.90 -39.74 6.80
N SER A 283 -9.17 -39.38 6.54
CA SER A 283 -10.24 -40.35 6.31
C SER A 283 -10.02 -41.15 5.03
N GLU A 284 -9.56 -40.50 3.95
CA GLU A 284 -9.21 -41.18 2.70
C GLU A 284 -7.99 -42.08 2.86
N LEU A 285 -6.98 -41.64 3.61
CA LEU A 285 -5.77 -42.42 3.89
C LEU A 285 -6.10 -43.63 4.79
N GLN A 286 -7.00 -43.49 5.75
CA GLN A 286 -7.49 -44.61 6.55
C GLN A 286 -8.25 -45.62 5.67
N LYS A 287 -9.16 -45.17 4.81
CA LYS A 287 -9.87 -46.03 3.85
C LYS A 287 -8.92 -46.69 2.85
N ALA A 288 -7.88 -45.99 2.40
CA ALA A 288 -6.86 -46.54 1.52
C ALA A 288 -6.02 -47.60 2.23
N ASN A 289 -5.62 -47.36 3.48
CA ASN A 289 -4.90 -48.34 4.30
C ASN A 289 -5.73 -49.58 4.61
N GLU A 290 -7.03 -49.44 4.87
CA GLU A 290 -7.96 -50.56 5.03
C GLU A 290 -8.05 -51.38 3.74
N LYS A 291 -8.19 -50.73 2.57
CA LYS A 291 -8.14 -51.41 1.26
C LYS A 291 -6.79 -52.06 0.99
N LEU A 292 -5.68 -51.44 1.40
CA LEU A 292 -4.33 -51.95 1.20
C LEU A 292 -4.07 -53.17 2.09
N LYS A 293 -4.60 -53.19 3.32
CA LYS A 293 -4.64 -54.40 4.17
C LYS A 293 -5.43 -55.53 3.52
N VAL A 294 -6.60 -55.24 2.95
CA VAL A 294 -7.40 -56.25 2.20
C VAL A 294 -6.62 -56.76 0.99
N VAL A 295 -5.91 -55.88 0.27
CA VAL A 295 -5.06 -56.26 -0.87
C VAL A 295 -3.83 -57.06 -0.42
N GLU A 296 -3.21 -56.74 0.71
CA GLU A 296 -2.09 -57.50 1.28
C GLU A 296 -2.52 -58.89 1.78
N GLU A 297 -3.72 -59.00 2.36
CA GLU A 297 -4.33 -60.27 2.72
C GLU A 297 -4.66 -61.12 1.49
N LEU A 298 -5.16 -60.50 0.41
CA LEU A 298 -5.38 -61.16 -0.88
C LEU A 298 -4.07 -61.54 -1.60
N LYS A 299 -3.02 -60.74 -1.45
CA LYS A 299 -1.67 -61.00 -1.98
C LYS A 299 -0.98 -62.17 -1.26
N LYS A 300 -1.31 -62.44 0.01
CA LYS A 300 -0.90 -63.67 0.72
C LYS A 300 -1.66 -64.91 0.23
N GLN A 301 -2.78 -64.76 -0.48
CA GLN A 301 -3.64 -65.86 -0.93
C GLN A 301 -3.55 -66.16 -2.44
N SER A 302 -3.04 -65.28 -3.29
CA SER A 302 -2.78 -65.60 -4.70
C SER A 302 -1.61 -64.82 -5.30
N ALA A 303 -0.70 -65.54 -5.97
CA ALA A 303 0.49 -64.98 -6.63
C ALA A 303 0.17 -64.25 -7.97
N ASP A 304 -1.06 -64.39 -8.48
CA ASP A 304 -1.47 -63.94 -9.81
C ASP A 304 -2.00 -62.48 -9.82
N ALA A 305 -2.53 -62.00 -8.69
CA ALA A 305 -3.03 -60.61 -8.57
C ALA A 305 -1.90 -59.55 -8.57
N GLY A 306 -0.67 -59.94 -8.23
CA GLY A 306 0.48 -59.02 -8.17
C GLY A 306 0.93 -58.52 -9.54
N GLN A 307 0.94 -59.39 -10.56
CA GLN A 307 1.36 -59.02 -11.92
C GLN A 307 0.39 -58.03 -12.59
N LEU A 308 -0.91 -58.16 -12.33
CA LEU A 308 -1.96 -57.31 -12.88
C LEU A 308 -1.88 -55.88 -12.31
N VAL A 309 -1.61 -55.76 -11.01
CA VAL A 309 -1.41 -54.48 -10.32
C VAL A 309 -0.11 -53.81 -10.76
N ASP A 310 0.99 -54.56 -10.89
CA ASP A 310 2.27 -54.02 -11.35
C ASP A 310 2.20 -53.55 -12.81
N SER A 311 1.46 -54.25 -13.68
CA SER A 311 1.19 -53.80 -15.05
C SER A 311 0.36 -52.51 -15.10
N TYR A 312 -0.64 -52.38 -14.23
CA TYR A 312 -1.49 -51.18 -14.15
C TYR A 312 -0.70 -49.96 -13.64
N ILE A 313 0.11 -50.14 -12.59
CA ILE A 313 0.97 -49.08 -12.03
C ILE A 313 2.03 -48.66 -13.07
N SER A 314 2.66 -49.62 -13.75
CA SER A 314 3.64 -49.35 -14.80
C SER A 314 3.02 -48.52 -15.95
N GLY A 315 1.81 -48.89 -16.39
CA GLY A 315 1.07 -48.12 -17.41
C GLY A 315 0.75 -46.70 -16.95
N LYS A 316 0.37 -46.50 -15.68
CA LYS A 316 0.07 -45.16 -15.14
C LYS A 316 1.33 -44.29 -15.01
N ILE A 317 2.47 -44.88 -14.65
CA ILE A 317 3.76 -44.18 -14.59
C ILE A 317 4.16 -43.68 -15.98
N VAL A 318 4.00 -44.49 -17.02
CA VAL A 318 4.29 -44.07 -18.41
C VAL A 318 3.37 -42.91 -18.81
N GLN A 319 2.07 -43.01 -18.53
CA GLN A 319 1.11 -41.94 -18.83
C GLN A 319 1.46 -40.62 -18.10
N LEU A 320 1.86 -40.69 -16.83
CA LEU A 320 2.28 -39.51 -16.06
C LEU A 320 3.58 -38.90 -16.60
N LYS A 321 4.55 -39.73 -17.01
CA LYS A 321 5.78 -39.26 -17.65
C LYS A 321 5.51 -38.55 -18.98
N GLU A 322 4.57 -39.07 -19.79
CA GLU A 322 4.14 -38.39 -21.01
C GLU A 322 3.45 -37.06 -20.70
N GLN A 323 2.59 -37.01 -19.68
CA GLN A 323 1.96 -35.76 -19.25
C GLN A 323 2.99 -34.72 -18.78
N ILE A 324 3.95 -35.13 -17.95
CA ILE A 324 5.07 -34.26 -17.52
C ILE A 324 5.83 -33.74 -18.74
N ALA A 325 6.21 -34.61 -19.69
CA ALA A 325 6.90 -34.17 -20.90
C ALA A 325 6.08 -33.20 -21.77
N THR A 326 4.75 -33.34 -21.81
CA THR A 326 3.88 -32.38 -22.52
C THR A 326 3.77 -31.04 -21.79
N LEU A 327 3.75 -31.06 -20.46
CA LEU A 327 3.73 -29.85 -19.63
C LEU A 327 5.06 -29.11 -19.70
N GLU A 328 6.19 -29.81 -19.63
CA GLU A 328 7.52 -29.23 -19.81
C GLU A 328 7.66 -28.56 -21.18
N LYS A 329 7.22 -29.23 -22.26
CA LYS A 329 7.17 -28.62 -23.61
C LYS A 329 6.27 -27.38 -23.66
N ARG A 330 5.18 -27.35 -22.90
CA ARG A 330 4.27 -26.20 -22.83
C ARG A 330 4.89 -25.05 -22.05
N GLU A 331 5.56 -25.34 -20.94
CA GLU A 331 6.29 -24.36 -20.14
C GLU A 331 7.39 -23.70 -20.97
N GLU A 332 8.16 -24.48 -21.72
CA GLU A 332 9.23 -23.95 -22.59
C GLU A 332 8.66 -23.03 -23.69
N ARG A 333 7.49 -23.41 -24.25
CA ARG A 333 6.76 -22.51 -25.16
C ARG A 333 6.28 -21.24 -24.46
N TYR A 334 5.86 -21.30 -23.21
CA TYR A 334 5.49 -20.10 -22.48
C TYR A 334 6.69 -19.20 -22.21
N LYS A 335 7.83 -19.75 -21.79
CA LYS A 335 9.07 -18.97 -21.60
C LYS A 335 9.48 -18.25 -22.88
N THR A 336 9.44 -18.92 -24.03
CA THR A 336 9.77 -18.30 -25.32
C THR A 336 8.77 -17.20 -25.72
N VAL A 337 7.46 -17.43 -25.55
CA VAL A 337 6.44 -16.40 -25.83
C VAL A 337 6.59 -15.21 -24.88
N PHE A 338 6.83 -15.44 -23.59
CA PHE A 338 7.06 -14.36 -22.63
C PHE A 338 8.31 -13.56 -22.97
N ALA A 339 9.41 -14.22 -23.35
CA ALA A 339 10.64 -13.56 -23.78
C ALA A 339 10.43 -12.67 -25.03
N ASP A 340 9.64 -13.13 -26.00
CA ASP A 340 9.29 -12.34 -27.17
C ASP A 340 8.40 -11.13 -26.80
N ARG A 341 7.35 -11.35 -26.00
CA ARG A 341 6.43 -10.28 -25.58
C ARG A 341 7.11 -9.22 -24.71
N ILE A 342 7.98 -9.60 -23.78
CA ILE A 342 8.72 -8.64 -22.96
C ILE A 342 9.75 -7.85 -23.80
N SER A 343 10.34 -8.46 -24.82
CA SER A 343 11.23 -7.77 -25.75
C SER A 343 10.50 -6.69 -26.54
N VAL A 344 9.30 -7.01 -27.06
CA VAL A 344 8.43 -6.03 -27.73
C VAL A 344 8.02 -4.90 -26.78
N PHE A 345 7.63 -5.23 -25.54
CA PHE A 345 7.27 -4.24 -24.54
C PHE A 345 8.44 -3.30 -24.21
N ARG A 346 9.64 -3.83 -23.98
CA ARG A 346 10.84 -3.02 -23.72
C ARG A 346 11.16 -2.08 -24.89
N ARG A 347 10.97 -2.53 -26.14
CA ARG A 347 11.12 -1.68 -27.32
C ARG A 347 10.10 -0.55 -27.35
N ALA A 348 8.82 -0.84 -27.06
CA ALA A 348 7.78 0.18 -26.97
C ALA A 348 8.06 1.21 -25.85
N CYS A 349 8.54 0.78 -24.68
CA CYS A 349 8.98 1.69 -23.63
C CYS A 349 10.16 2.57 -24.06
N CYS A 350 11.12 1.99 -24.80
CA CYS A 350 12.25 2.73 -25.35
C CYS A 350 11.81 3.80 -26.35
N GLU A 351 10.83 3.50 -27.21
CA GLU A 351 10.27 4.46 -28.16
C GLU A 351 9.45 5.56 -27.48
N LEU A 352 8.67 5.20 -26.44
CA LEU A 352 7.79 6.14 -25.74
C LEU A 352 8.56 7.11 -24.83
N PHE A 353 9.57 6.61 -24.11
CA PHE A 353 10.26 7.38 -23.08
C PHE A 353 11.69 7.76 -23.46
N GLY A 354 12.26 7.19 -24.54
CA GLY A 354 13.64 7.44 -24.94
C GLY A 354 14.70 6.76 -24.07
N TYR A 355 14.32 5.73 -23.30
CA TYR A 355 15.25 4.98 -22.44
C TYR A 355 15.22 3.48 -22.73
N LYS A 356 16.40 2.90 -22.93
CA LYS A 356 16.61 1.45 -23.04
C LYS A 356 16.73 0.85 -21.63
N ILE A 357 15.90 -0.14 -21.34
CA ILE A 357 15.84 -0.82 -20.04
C ILE A 357 16.59 -2.17 -20.14
N VAL A 358 17.63 -2.33 -19.34
CA VAL A 358 18.37 -3.60 -19.16
C VAL A 358 18.13 -4.11 -17.75
N MET A 359 17.89 -5.42 -17.61
CA MET A 359 17.68 -6.09 -16.33
C MET A 359 18.78 -7.13 -16.14
N ASP A 360 19.49 -7.04 -15.01
CA ASP A 360 20.48 -8.02 -14.58
C ASP A 360 20.09 -8.60 -13.22
N ASP A 361 19.84 -9.90 -13.16
CA ASP A 361 19.60 -10.57 -11.88
C ASP A 361 20.94 -10.77 -11.15
N LYS A 362 21.02 -10.24 -9.92
CA LYS A 362 22.19 -10.37 -9.05
C LYS A 362 21.77 -10.95 -7.71
N GLN A 363 22.69 -11.68 -7.08
CA GLN A 363 22.54 -12.09 -5.69
C GLN A 363 23.37 -11.16 -4.81
N ARG A 364 22.74 -10.55 -3.80
CA ARG A 364 23.50 -9.82 -2.77
C ARG A 364 24.37 -10.81 -1.97
N PRO A 365 25.45 -10.36 -1.31
CA PRO A 365 26.27 -11.20 -0.42
C PRO A 365 25.48 -11.95 0.67
N ASN A 366 24.28 -11.45 0.94
CA ASN A 366 23.30 -11.92 1.93
C ASN A 366 22.40 -13.05 1.40
N GLY A 367 22.57 -13.48 0.14
CA GLY A 367 21.76 -14.53 -0.51
C GLY A 367 20.39 -14.08 -1.03
N ILE A 368 20.04 -12.80 -0.92
CA ILE A 368 18.76 -12.26 -1.39
C ILE A 368 18.85 -11.98 -2.91
N PRO A 369 17.90 -12.50 -3.72
CA PRO A 369 17.84 -12.19 -5.15
C PRO A 369 17.35 -10.76 -5.37
N VAL A 370 18.11 -9.99 -6.12
CA VAL A 370 17.80 -8.59 -6.45
C VAL A 370 17.96 -8.39 -7.94
N THR A 371 16.97 -7.75 -8.57
CA THR A 371 17.06 -7.39 -9.99
C THR A 371 17.60 -5.98 -10.11
N ARG A 372 18.76 -5.82 -10.74
CA ARG A 372 19.34 -4.51 -11.05
C ARG A 372 18.80 -4.04 -12.39
N PHE A 373 18.17 -2.87 -12.38
CA PHE A 373 17.70 -2.18 -13.58
C PHE A 373 18.70 -1.12 -13.99
N THR A 374 19.02 -1.08 -15.29
CA THR A 374 19.83 -0.04 -15.91
C THR A 374 19.01 0.65 -16.99
N LEU A 375 18.80 1.97 -16.84
CA LEU A 375 18.16 2.82 -17.84
C LEU A 375 19.24 3.61 -18.57
N GLN A 376 19.37 3.39 -19.87
CA GLN A 376 20.29 4.15 -20.72
C GLN A 376 19.47 5.00 -21.69
N SER A 377 19.73 6.31 -21.75
CA SER A 377 19.04 7.17 -22.72
C SER A 377 19.46 6.80 -24.14
N ILE A 378 18.54 6.86 -25.10
CA ILE A 378 18.88 6.71 -26.54
C ILE A 378 19.74 7.86 -27.06
N TYR A 379 19.84 8.96 -26.30
CA TYR A 379 20.67 10.12 -26.61
C TYR A 379 21.99 10.15 -25.83
N ALA A 380 22.27 9.11 -25.03
CA ALA A 380 23.51 9.02 -24.26
C ALA A 380 24.72 9.02 -25.18
N GLN A 381 25.70 9.88 -24.91
CA GLN A 381 26.93 9.97 -25.71
C GLN A 381 28.04 9.06 -25.18
N SER A 382 27.88 8.54 -23.96
CA SER A 382 28.80 7.65 -23.27
C SER A 382 28.05 6.55 -22.51
N ASP A 383 28.71 5.42 -22.25
CA ASP A 383 28.13 4.31 -21.48
C ASP A 383 27.97 4.62 -19.98
N ASP A 384 28.53 5.75 -19.53
CA ASP A 384 28.45 6.24 -18.16
C ASP A 384 27.16 7.05 -17.90
N GLU A 385 26.46 7.48 -18.94
CA GLU A 385 25.17 8.18 -18.87
C GLU A 385 24.00 7.20 -18.71
N LYS A 386 24.00 6.49 -17.59
CA LYS A 386 22.98 5.49 -17.24
C LYS A 386 22.50 5.67 -15.80
N LEU A 387 21.21 5.40 -15.60
CA LEU A 387 20.61 5.32 -14.26
C LEU A 387 20.56 3.86 -13.85
N GLU A 388 21.21 3.50 -12.73
CA GLU A 388 21.15 2.16 -12.16
C GLU A 388 20.37 2.18 -10.85
N PHE A 389 19.43 1.25 -10.68
CA PHE A 389 18.75 1.03 -9.40
C PHE A 389 18.46 -0.45 -9.18
N GLU A 390 18.40 -0.84 -7.92
CA GLU A 390 18.13 -2.20 -7.49
C GLU A 390 16.67 -2.33 -7.06
N TYR A 391 16.01 -3.40 -7.52
CA TYR A 391 14.65 -3.74 -7.13
C TYR A 391 14.64 -5.10 -6.43
N GLU A 392 14.13 -5.08 -5.20
CA GLU A 392 13.90 -6.27 -4.40
C GLU A 392 12.43 -6.67 -4.53
N SER A 393 12.19 -7.83 -5.12
CA SER A 393 10.84 -8.35 -5.31
C SER A 393 10.22 -8.66 -3.95
N GLY A 394 9.29 -7.81 -3.49
CA GLY A 394 8.60 -7.95 -2.20
C GLY A 394 8.49 -6.66 -1.39
N ASN A 395 9.32 -5.64 -1.69
CA ASN A 395 9.25 -4.32 -1.05
C ASN A 395 8.46 -3.33 -1.91
N THR A 396 7.17 -3.57 -2.08
CA THR A 396 6.25 -2.52 -2.56
C THR A 396 5.72 -1.72 -1.37
N ASN A 397 6.57 -0.85 -0.80
CA ASN A 397 6.08 0.35 -0.13
C ASN A 397 5.94 1.41 -1.23
N ILE A 398 4.75 1.50 -1.82
CA ILE A 398 4.31 2.68 -2.58
C ILE A 398 3.30 3.41 -1.69
#